data_AF-A0A2H0P964-F1
#
_entry.id   AF-A0A2H0P964-F1
#
_cell.length_a   1.000
_cell.length_b   1.000
_cell.length_c   1.000
_cell.angle_alpha   90.00
_cell.angle_beta   90.00
_cell.angle_gamma   90.00
#
_symmetry.space_group_name_H-M   'P 1'
#
loop_
_entity.id
_entity.type
_entity.pdbx_description
1 polymer ?
#
loop_
_entity_poly.entity_id
_entity_poly.type
_entity_poly.pdbx_seq_one_letter_code
_entity_poly.pdbx_strand_id
1 'polypeptide(L)'
;MTATPVTIRHDLALKEIARLPGAAGSGLKTQGLTTLKHSLATHTRFSTTNGTREVYAWFDDVILEVSISSDIIHIPKEYPRGSCEYEAVLQHERGHGRVARDKAVELAGNLENALATTEGLPTRFDPVISADFASAAERLKQAVAKVTDPVYDQYEKDEKRAQAALDRPDPYDAVYKKCTGWR
;
A
#
# COMPACT_ATOMS: atom_id res chain seq x y z
N MET A 1 -9.74 -12.81 0.81
CA MET A 1 -9.25 -11.73 1.68
C MET A 1 -10.45 -11.07 2.36
N THR A 2 -10.52 -11.06 3.68
CA THR A 2 -11.53 -10.25 4.39
C THR A 2 -11.12 -8.79 4.28
N ALA A 3 -12.02 -7.94 3.77
CA ALA A 3 -11.74 -6.53 3.64
C ALA A 3 -11.45 -5.91 5.01
N THR A 4 -10.34 -5.20 5.14
CA THR A 4 -10.01 -4.45 6.36
C THR A 4 -11.12 -3.44 6.63
N PRO A 5 -11.73 -3.47 7.83
CA PRO A 5 -12.84 -2.58 8.15
C PRO A 5 -12.35 -1.13 8.19
N VAL A 6 -13.11 -0.24 7.54
CA VAL A 6 -12.84 1.20 7.59
C VAL A 6 -13.23 1.72 8.96
N THR A 7 -12.29 2.35 9.65
CA THR A 7 -12.54 3.01 10.94
C THR A 7 -12.77 4.50 10.71
N ILE A 8 -13.93 5.03 11.14
CA ILE A 8 -14.21 6.46 11.04
C ILE A 8 -13.99 7.12 12.42
N ARG A 9 -13.01 8.02 12.48
CA ARG A 9 -12.64 8.83 13.65
C ARG A 9 -13.25 10.22 13.53
N HIS A 10 -13.84 10.71 14.63
CA HIS A 10 -14.54 11.99 14.67
C HIS A 10 -14.31 12.72 15.99
N ASP A 11 -13.09 12.60 16.52
CA ASP A 11 -12.66 13.10 17.82
C ASP A 11 -11.58 14.19 17.72
N LEU A 12 -10.99 14.37 16.54
CA LEU A 12 -9.93 15.34 16.28
C LEU A 12 -10.48 16.62 15.65
N ALA A 13 -9.89 17.77 15.99
CA ALA A 13 -10.12 19.05 15.34
C ALA A 13 -9.40 19.14 13.99
N LEU A 14 -9.84 20.06 13.12
CA LEU A 14 -9.16 20.37 11.84
C LEU A 14 -7.65 20.57 12.00
N LYS A 15 -7.24 21.36 13.01
CA LYS A 15 -5.82 21.66 13.28
C LYS A 15 -5.03 20.44 13.74
N GLU A 16 -5.68 19.48 14.37
CA GLU A 16 -5.05 18.24 14.83
C GLU A 16 -4.87 17.28 13.65
N ILE A 17 -5.90 17.17 12.79
CA ILE A 17 -5.84 16.38 11.56
C ILE A 17 -4.76 16.91 10.62
N ALA A 18 -4.63 18.24 10.47
CA ALA A 18 -3.60 18.86 9.63
C ALA A 18 -2.15 18.59 10.08
N ARG A 19 -1.94 18.03 11.28
CA ARG A 19 -0.62 17.65 11.80
C ARG A 19 -0.33 16.15 11.64
N LEU A 20 -1.31 15.37 11.20
CA LEU A 20 -1.12 13.94 10.96
C LEU A 20 -0.30 13.72 9.68
N PRO A 21 0.52 12.66 9.63
CA PRO A 21 1.19 12.25 8.39
C PRO A 21 0.18 12.04 7.27
N GLY A 22 0.49 12.55 6.08
CA GLY A 22 -0.39 12.45 4.90
C GLY A 22 -1.40 13.60 4.75
N ALA A 23 -1.51 14.50 5.73
CA ALA A 23 -2.30 15.72 5.59
C ALA A 23 -1.76 16.62 4.46
N ALA A 24 -2.65 17.45 3.90
CA ALA A 24 -2.30 18.33 2.81
C ALA A 24 -1.14 19.28 3.19
N GLY A 25 -0.18 19.44 2.29
CA GLY A 25 0.97 20.31 2.51
C GLY A 25 0.62 21.79 2.67
N SER A 26 1.58 22.59 3.13
CA SER A 26 1.42 24.03 3.38
C SER A 26 0.76 24.77 2.20
N GLY A 27 -0.45 25.29 2.40
CA GLY A 27 -1.21 26.06 1.41
C GLY A 27 -2.60 25.51 1.09
N LEU A 28 -2.86 24.21 1.33
CA LEU A 28 -4.17 23.59 1.19
C LEU A 28 -4.81 23.38 2.58
N LYS A 29 -6.12 23.65 2.71
CA LYS A 29 -6.85 23.39 3.95
C LYS A 29 -7.23 21.92 4.02
N THR A 30 -6.66 21.19 4.98
CA THR A 30 -7.06 19.81 5.28
C THR A 30 -8.47 19.82 5.89
N GLN A 31 -9.46 19.29 5.18
CA GLN A 31 -10.86 19.19 5.64
C GLN A 31 -11.24 17.80 6.15
N GLY A 32 -10.38 16.82 5.91
CA GLY A 32 -10.47 15.43 6.33
C GLY A 32 -9.12 14.75 6.06
N LEU A 33 -8.97 13.52 6.51
CA LEU A 33 -7.80 12.73 6.16
C LEU A 33 -8.09 11.23 6.20
N THR A 34 -7.69 10.53 5.15
CA THR A 34 -7.61 9.08 5.12
C THR A 34 -6.18 8.63 5.37
N THR A 35 -5.98 7.78 6.37
CA THR A 35 -4.68 7.16 6.66
C THR A 35 -4.75 5.66 6.41
N LEU A 36 -3.83 5.20 5.56
CA LEU A 36 -3.76 3.81 5.13
C LEU A 36 -2.38 3.24 5.47
N LYS A 37 -2.33 1.95 5.77
CA LYS A 37 -1.07 1.22 5.91
C LYS A 37 -1.07 -0.01 5.03
N HIS A 38 -0.22 0.01 4.02
CA HIS A 38 0.02 -1.13 3.13
C HIS A 38 1.12 -2.02 3.71
N SER A 39 1.05 -3.31 3.41
CA SER A 39 2.18 -4.22 3.62
C SER A 39 2.28 -5.22 2.48
N LEU A 40 3.52 -5.59 2.18
CA LEU A 40 3.88 -6.72 1.34
C LEU A 40 4.61 -7.73 2.21
N ALA A 41 4.07 -8.94 2.34
CA ALA A 41 4.78 -10.06 2.95
C ALA A 41 5.19 -11.08 1.89
N THR A 42 6.38 -11.64 2.04
CA THR A 42 6.94 -12.63 1.13
C THR A 42 7.17 -13.93 1.88
N HIS A 43 6.55 -15.01 1.41
CA HIS A 43 6.72 -16.35 1.93
C HIS A 43 7.28 -17.25 0.84
N THR A 44 8.49 -17.76 1.06
CA THR A 44 9.17 -18.63 0.09
C THR A 44 9.21 -20.06 0.61
N ARG A 45 8.84 -21.01 -0.23
CA ARG A 45 9.18 -22.42 -0.05
C ARG A 45 10.30 -22.75 -1.01
N PHE A 46 11.33 -23.40 -0.51
CA PHE A 46 12.47 -23.81 -1.31
C PHE A 46 12.94 -25.20 -0.90
N SER A 47 13.51 -25.89 -1.88
CA SER A 47 14.12 -27.20 -1.70
C SER A 47 15.64 -27.06 -1.81
N THR A 48 16.35 -28.01 -1.21
CA THR A 48 17.80 -28.07 -1.26
C THR A 48 18.32 -29.45 -1.59
N THR A 49 19.53 -29.52 -2.14
CA THR A 49 20.34 -30.74 -2.15
C THR A 49 21.78 -30.41 -1.77
N ASN A 50 22.43 -31.37 -1.11
CA ASN A 50 23.82 -31.20 -0.67
C ASN A 50 24.76 -31.77 -1.74
N GLY A 51 25.71 -30.96 -2.17
CA GLY A 51 26.93 -31.43 -2.82
C GLY A 51 27.98 -31.82 -1.78
N THR A 52 29.20 -32.07 -2.24
CA THR A 52 30.31 -32.50 -1.36
C THR A 52 30.73 -31.40 -0.37
N ARG A 53 30.60 -30.12 -0.74
CA ARG A 53 30.97 -28.94 0.08
C ARG A 53 30.03 -27.73 -0.10
N GLU A 54 28.90 -27.96 -0.76
CA GLU A 54 28.01 -26.89 -1.22
C GLU A 54 26.56 -27.31 -1.01
N VAL A 55 25.70 -26.30 -0.88
CA VAL A 55 24.25 -26.44 -0.88
C VAL A 55 23.73 -25.85 -2.18
N TYR A 56 22.91 -26.63 -2.87
CA TYR A 56 22.16 -26.24 -4.07
C TYR A 56 20.74 -25.97 -3.61
N ALA A 57 20.19 -24.79 -3.87
CA ALA A 57 18.83 -24.42 -3.45
C ALA A 57 18.03 -23.75 -4.57
N TRP A 58 16.72 -23.98 -4.59
CA TRP A 58 15.81 -23.43 -5.60
C TRP A 58 14.41 -23.25 -5.05
N PHE A 59 13.62 -22.38 -5.69
CA PHE A 59 12.23 -22.17 -5.28
C PHE A 59 11.33 -23.34 -5.66
N ASP A 60 10.46 -23.72 -4.72
CA ASP A 60 9.27 -24.52 -5.00
C ASP A 60 8.06 -23.60 -5.15
N ASP A 61 7.93 -22.61 -4.27
CA ASP A 61 6.85 -21.62 -4.28
C ASP A 61 7.36 -20.25 -3.80
N VAL A 62 6.84 -19.19 -4.39
CA VAL A 62 6.95 -17.81 -3.88
C VAL A 62 5.54 -17.25 -3.73
N ILE A 63 5.14 -16.99 -2.50
CA ILE A 63 3.83 -16.43 -2.15
C ILE A 63 4.03 -14.99 -1.70
N LEU A 64 3.32 -14.08 -2.35
CA LEU A 64 3.29 -12.66 -2.00
C LEU A 64 1.92 -12.32 -1.42
N GLU A 65 1.91 -11.67 -0.26
CA GLU A 65 0.69 -11.18 0.38
C GLU A 65 0.69 -9.66 0.38
N VAL A 66 -0.16 -9.08 -0.47
CA VAL A 66 -0.45 -7.64 -0.47
C VAL A 66 -1.64 -7.39 0.44
N SER A 67 -1.49 -6.51 1.43
CA SER A 67 -2.57 -6.20 2.37
C SER A 67 -2.65 -4.72 2.73
N ILE A 68 -3.86 -4.30 3.16
CA ILE A 68 -4.10 -3.00 3.80
C ILE A 68 -4.37 -3.30 5.27
N SER A 69 -3.39 -3.07 6.13
CA SER A 69 -3.47 -3.39 7.56
C SER A 69 -4.27 -2.37 8.38
N SER A 70 -4.47 -1.16 7.84
CA SER A 70 -5.23 -0.08 8.48
C SER A 70 -5.88 0.79 7.43
N ASP A 71 -7.13 1.18 7.66
CA ASP A 71 -7.87 2.19 6.90
C ASP A 71 -8.68 3.04 7.87
N ILE A 72 -8.19 4.26 8.14
CA ILE A 72 -8.79 5.18 9.08
C ILE A 72 -9.13 6.49 8.38
N ILE A 73 -10.42 6.85 8.42
CA ILE A 73 -10.92 8.14 7.94
C ILE A 73 -11.11 9.06 9.14
N HIS A 74 -10.44 10.21 9.13
CA HIS A 74 -10.57 11.27 10.11
C HIS A 74 -11.50 12.37 9.57
N ILE A 75 -12.63 12.56 10.23
CA ILE A 75 -13.55 13.68 9.97
C ILE A 75 -13.44 14.67 11.14
N PRO A 76 -13.17 15.96 10.90
CA PRO A 76 -13.04 16.93 11.97
C PRO A 76 -14.29 17.05 12.82
N LYS A 77 -14.15 17.15 14.14
CA LYS A 77 -15.28 17.28 15.10
C LYS A 77 -16.12 18.54 14.88
N GLU A 78 -15.60 19.52 14.17
CA GLU A 78 -16.30 20.75 13.80
C GLU A 78 -17.46 20.53 12.81
N TYR A 79 -17.50 19.37 12.13
CA TYR A 79 -18.57 18.98 11.21
C TYR A 79 -19.47 17.93 11.87
N PRO A 80 -20.62 18.30 12.47
CA PRO A 80 -21.47 17.36 13.17
C PRO A 80 -21.89 16.19 12.28
N ARG A 81 -21.96 14.98 12.84
CA ARG A 81 -22.47 13.81 12.11
C ARG A 81 -23.82 14.11 11.46
N GLY A 82 -23.94 13.81 10.16
CA GLY A 82 -25.12 14.09 9.35
C GLY A 82 -25.21 15.52 8.80
N SER A 83 -24.26 16.41 9.09
CA SER A 83 -24.16 17.70 8.40
C SER A 83 -23.72 17.51 6.94
N CYS A 84 -23.99 18.52 6.11
CA CYS A 84 -23.58 18.52 4.71
C CYS A 84 -22.05 18.37 4.57
N GLU A 85 -21.29 19.08 5.40
CA GLU A 85 -19.83 19.05 5.43
C GLU A 85 -19.31 17.68 5.87
N TYR A 86 -19.92 17.07 6.90
CA TYR A 86 -19.55 15.75 7.38
C TYR A 86 -19.67 14.71 6.26
N GLU A 87 -20.82 14.67 5.58
CA GLU A 87 -21.06 13.70 4.51
C GLU A 87 -20.18 13.96 3.29
N ALA A 88 -19.95 15.24 2.95
CA ALA A 88 -19.08 15.59 1.84
C ALA A 88 -17.62 15.19 2.08
N VAL A 89 -17.06 15.53 3.26
CA VAL A 89 -15.72 15.10 3.65
C VAL A 89 -15.66 13.57 3.68
N LEU A 90 -16.62 12.89 4.30
CA LEU A 90 -16.64 11.43 4.35
C LEU A 90 -16.68 10.79 2.96
N GLN A 91 -17.44 11.35 2.03
CA GLN A 91 -17.49 10.88 0.65
C GLN A 91 -16.14 11.03 -0.06
N HIS A 92 -15.49 12.19 0.11
CA HIS A 92 -14.15 12.48 -0.41
C HIS A 92 -13.12 11.50 0.14
N GLU A 93 -13.06 11.35 1.47
CA GLU A 93 -12.12 10.47 2.15
C GLU A 93 -12.30 8.99 1.79
N ARG A 94 -13.55 8.53 1.63
CA ARG A 94 -13.82 7.19 1.08
C ARG A 94 -13.25 7.00 -0.34
N GLY A 95 -13.08 8.08 -1.10
CA GLY A 95 -12.42 8.07 -2.40
C GLY A 95 -10.96 7.67 -2.32
N HIS A 96 -10.20 8.27 -1.39
CA HIS A 96 -8.81 7.89 -1.12
C HIS A 96 -8.69 6.40 -0.75
N GLY A 97 -9.59 5.91 0.11
CA GLY A 97 -9.64 4.50 0.48
C GLY A 97 -9.96 3.56 -0.69
N ARG A 98 -10.79 3.98 -1.66
CA ARG A 98 -11.06 3.18 -2.88
C ARG A 98 -9.84 3.14 -3.78
N VAL A 99 -9.22 4.29 -4.07
CA VAL A 99 -8.02 4.37 -4.91
C VAL A 99 -6.89 3.49 -4.35
N ALA A 100 -6.67 3.52 -3.04
CA ALA A 100 -5.65 2.68 -2.41
C ALA A 100 -5.91 1.18 -2.57
N ARG A 101 -7.18 0.75 -2.45
CA ARG A 101 -7.58 -0.65 -2.67
C ARG A 101 -7.37 -1.08 -4.12
N ASP A 102 -7.79 -0.23 -5.05
CA ASP A 102 -7.63 -0.51 -6.49
C ASP A 102 -6.14 -0.62 -6.84
N LYS A 103 -5.31 0.29 -6.32
CA LYS A 103 -3.85 0.25 -6.49
C LYS A 103 -3.21 -0.98 -5.86
N ALA A 104 -3.70 -1.45 -4.72
CA ALA A 104 -3.21 -2.68 -4.09
C ALA A 104 -3.54 -3.93 -4.94
N VAL A 105 -4.71 -3.96 -5.59
CA VAL A 105 -5.06 -5.04 -6.54
C VAL A 105 -4.17 -4.99 -7.78
N GLU A 106 -3.92 -3.79 -8.33
CA GLU A 106 -2.97 -3.62 -9.44
C GLU A 106 -1.56 -4.08 -9.06
N LEU A 107 -1.09 -3.72 -7.86
CA LEU A 107 0.22 -4.16 -7.34
C LEU A 107 0.33 -5.69 -7.29
N ALA A 108 -0.71 -6.38 -6.80
CA ALA A 108 -0.72 -7.84 -6.74
C ALA A 108 -0.54 -8.45 -8.14
N GLY A 109 -1.27 -7.97 -9.15
CA GLY A 109 -1.13 -8.42 -10.53
C GLY A 109 0.24 -8.09 -11.14
N ASN A 110 0.79 -6.91 -10.85
CA ASN A 110 2.12 -6.51 -11.32
C ASN A 110 3.24 -7.37 -10.72
N LEU A 111 3.15 -7.69 -9.43
CA LEU A 111 4.10 -8.57 -8.75
C LEU A 111 4.04 -9.99 -9.27
N GLU A 112 2.83 -10.54 -9.48
CA GLU A 112 2.63 -11.86 -10.08
C GLU A 112 3.26 -11.91 -11.48
N ASN A 113 2.96 -10.94 -12.33
CA ASN A 113 3.53 -10.86 -13.67
C ASN A 113 5.07 -10.71 -13.65
N ALA A 114 5.61 -9.88 -12.75
CA ALA A 114 7.05 -9.70 -12.62
C ALA A 114 7.75 -11.01 -12.22
N LEU A 115 7.22 -11.75 -11.26
CA LEU A 115 7.78 -13.05 -10.88
C LEU A 115 7.63 -14.10 -11.99
N ALA A 116 6.51 -14.12 -12.71
CA ALA A 116 6.25 -15.10 -13.77
C ALA A 116 7.12 -14.88 -15.02
N THR A 117 7.53 -13.64 -15.29
CA THR A 117 8.29 -13.27 -16.49
C THR A 117 9.78 -13.02 -16.25
N THR A 118 10.23 -12.98 -15.00
CA THR A 118 11.65 -12.80 -14.68
C THR A 118 12.45 -14.05 -14.99
N GLU A 119 13.45 -13.90 -15.85
CA GLU A 119 14.49 -14.91 -16.05
C GLU A 119 15.51 -14.90 -14.89
N GLY A 120 16.07 -16.06 -14.57
CA GLY A 120 17.14 -16.17 -13.56
C GLY A 120 16.65 -16.24 -12.11
N LEU A 121 15.34 -16.42 -11.88
CA LEU A 121 14.88 -16.91 -10.59
C LEU A 121 15.36 -18.37 -10.42
N PRO A 122 16.00 -18.71 -9.28
CA PRO A 122 16.58 -20.04 -9.08
C PRO A 122 15.54 -21.16 -9.20
N THR A 123 15.78 -22.08 -10.13
CA THR A 123 14.94 -23.26 -10.37
C THR A 123 15.71 -24.53 -10.07
N ARG A 124 15.03 -25.68 -10.06
CA ARG A 124 15.71 -26.97 -9.88
C ARG A 124 16.83 -27.23 -10.91
N PHE A 125 16.71 -26.67 -12.12
CA PHE A 125 17.69 -26.85 -13.19
C PHE A 125 18.77 -25.76 -13.21
N ASP A 126 18.53 -24.66 -12.49
CA ASP A 126 19.47 -23.55 -12.30
C ASP A 126 19.42 -23.07 -10.84
N PRO A 127 19.95 -23.86 -9.89
CA PRO A 127 19.85 -23.56 -8.48
C PRO A 127 20.89 -22.52 -8.05
N VAL A 128 20.64 -21.83 -6.93
CA VAL A 128 21.73 -21.11 -6.25
C VAL A 128 22.69 -22.11 -5.64
N ILE A 129 23.98 -21.86 -5.78
CA ILE A 129 25.05 -22.63 -5.15
C ILE A 129 25.64 -21.78 -4.03
N SER A 130 25.77 -22.34 -2.83
CA SER A 130 26.30 -21.66 -1.65
C SER A 130 27.08 -22.60 -0.73
N ALA A 131 27.90 -22.05 0.15
CA ALA A 131 28.71 -22.85 1.09
C ALA A 131 27.86 -23.58 2.14
N ASP A 132 26.72 -23.00 2.51
CA ASP A 132 25.83 -23.50 3.55
C ASP A 132 24.37 -23.11 3.28
N PHE A 133 23.47 -23.69 4.06
CA PHE A 133 22.03 -23.48 3.95
C PHE A 133 21.60 -22.03 4.21
N ALA A 134 22.20 -21.35 5.19
CA ALA A 134 21.83 -19.99 5.55
C ALA A 134 22.18 -19.01 4.41
N SER A 135 23.38 -19.18 3.83
CA SER A 135 23.83 -18.45 2.65
C SER A 135 22.92 -18.71 1.44
N ALA A 136 22.49 -19.95 1.23
CA ALA A 136 21.56 -20.29 0.15
C ALA A 136 20.18 -19.62 0.34
N ALA A 137 19.62 -19.68 1.55
CA ALA A 137 18.33 -19.08 1.89
C ALA A 137 18.35 -17.55 1.72
N GLU A 138 19.43 -16.89 2.14
CA GLU A 138 19.58 -15.44 1.97
C GLU A 138 19.69 -15.05 0.50
N ARG A 139 20.41 -15.82 -0.32
CA ARG A 139 20.48 -15.58 -1.77
C ARG A 139 19.13 -15.75 -2.47
N LEU A 140 18.35 -16.75 -2.08
CA LEU A 140 16.98 -16.91 -2.58
C LEU A 140 16.13 -15.68 -2.21
N LYS A 141 16.13 -15.27 -0.93
CA LYS A 141 15.41 -14.08 -0.49
C LYS A 141 15.80 -12.83 -1.31
N GLN A 142 17.10 -12.62 -1.54
CA GLN A 142 17.60 -11.52 -2.36
C GLN A 142 17.16 -11.62 -3.82
N ALA A 143 17.06 -12.82 -4.39
CA ALA A 143 16.57 -13.01 -5.75
C ALA A 143 15.11 -12.56 -5.90
N VAL A 144 14.24 -12.87 -4.92
CA VAL A 144 12.85 -12.39 -4.93
C VAL A 144 12.80 -10.87 -4.72
N ALA A 145 13.52 -10.34 -3.72
CA ALA A 145 13.55 -8.91 -3.43
C ALA A 145 14.00 -8.07 -4.66
N LYS A 146 15.02 -8.55 -5.40
CA LYS A 146 15.50 -7.90 -6.63
C LYS A 146 14.41 -7.73 -7.69
N VAL A 147 13.41 -8.62 -7.71
CA VAL A 147 12.25 -8.55 -8.61
C VAL A 147 11.14 -7.70 -8.01
N THR A 148 10.83 -7.90 -6.74
CA THR A 148 9.65 -7.30 -6.10
C THR A 148 9.86 -5.86 -5.68
N ASP A 149 11.05 -5.49 -5.20
CA ASP A 149 11.31 -4.16 -4.63
C ASP A 149 11.09 -3.03 -5.66
N PRO A 150 11.59 -3.12 -6.91
CA PRO A 150 11.34 -2.06 -7.90
C PRO A 150 9.85 -1.91 -8.26
N VAL A 151 9.11 -3.02 -8.26
CA VAL A 151 7.66 -3.01 -8.54
C VAL A 151 6.91 -2.32 -7.39
N TYR A 152 7.29 -2.63 -6.15
CA TYR A 152 6.72 -2.00 -4.96
C TYR A 152 7.06 -0.51 -4.86
N ASP A 153 8.30 -0.12 -5.12
CA ASP A 153 8.74 1.28 -5.18
C ASP A 153 7.95 2.08 -6.23
N GLN A 154 7.66 1.46 -7.37
CA GLN A 154 6.86 2.08 -8.42
C GLN A 154 5.40 2.23 -7.99
N TYR A 155 4.84 1.22 -7.34
CA TYR A 155 3.52 1.28 -6.74
C TYR A 155 3.39 2.45 -5.74
N GLU A 156 4.35 2.65 -4.83
CA GLU A 156 4.26 3.74 -3.85
C GLU A 156 4.21 5.12 -4.53
N LYS A 157 4.94 5.29 -5.64
CA LYS A 157 4.91 6.53 -6.43
C LYS A 157 3.58 6.71 -7.14
N ASP A 158 3.06 5.64 -7.74
CA ASP A 158 1.81 5.67 -8.50
C ASP A 158 0.59 5.87 -7.58
N GLU A 159 0.59 5.22 -6.42
CA GLU A 159 -0.41 5.42 -5.37
C GLU A 159 -0.39 6.86 -4.89
N LYS A 160 0.78 7.38 -4.49
CA LYS A 160 0.93 8.80 -4.08
C LYS A 160 0.45 9.77 -5.14
N ARG A 161 0.74 9.51 -6.42
CA ARG A 161 0.26 10.34 -7.54
C ARG A 161 -1.26 10.27 -7.68
N ALA A 162 -1.85 9.08 -7.57
CA ALA A 162 -3.29 8.88 -7.66
C ALA A 162 -4.04 9.54 -6.49
N GLN A 163 -3.51 9.44 -5.26
CA GLN A 163 -4.04 10.14 -4.09
C GLN A 163 -4.02 11.65 -4.31
N ALA A 164 -2.88 12.21 -4.72
CA ALA A 164 -2.74 13.65 -4.98
C ALA A 164 -3.58 14.17 -6.16
N ALA A 165 -3.93 13.31 -7.11
CA ALA A 165 -4.84 13.65 -8.20
C ALA A 165 -6.29 13.75 -7.72
N LEU A 166 -6.68 12.97 -6.70
CA LEU A 166 -8.01 13.05 -6.10
C LEU A 166 -8.23 14.40 -5.38
N ASP A 167 -7.16 14.96 -4.82
CA ASP A 167 -7.15 16.26 -4.16
C ASP A 167 -7.07 17.46 -5.12
N ARG A 168 -7.10 17.24 -6.45
CA ARG A 168 -6.92 18.29 -7.46
C ARG A 168 -7.98 18.29 -8.58
N PRO A 169 -8.52 19.47 -8.96
CA PRO A 169 -8.49 20.75 -8.21
C PRO A 169 -9.09 20.56 -6.81
N ASP A 170 -9.05 21.57 -5.93
CA ASP A 170 -9.57 21.40 -4.56
C ASP A 170 -10.94 20.70 -4.64
N PRO A 171 -11.05 19.45 -4.14
CA PRO A 171 -12.25 18.64 -4.30
C PRO A 171 -13.44 19.33 -3.63
N TYR A 172 -13.15 20.22 -2.68
CA TYR A 172 -14.12 21.06 -2.02
C TYR A 172 -14.53 22.28 -2.85
N ASP A 173 -13.90 22.68 -3.95
CA ASP A 173 -14.33 23.87 -4.72
C ASP A 173 -15.80 23.79 -5.19
N ALA A 174 -16.24 22.59 -5.59
CA ALA A 174 -17.64 22.35 -5.96
C ALA A 174 -18.55 22.12 -4.73
N VAL A 175 -17.99 21.73 -3.59
CA VAL A 175 -18.70 21.37 -2.36
C VAL A 175 -18.84 22.57 -1.41
N TYR A 176 -17.87 23.48 -1.40
CA TYR A 176 -17.88 24.80 -0.76
C TYR A 176 -19.06 25.65 -1.24
N LYS A 177 -19.56 25.39 -2.46
CA LYS A 177 -20.77 26.02 -2.99
C LYS A 177 -22.06 25.34 -2.54
N LYS A 178 -22.00 24.09 -2.06
CA LYS A 178 -23.17 23.28 -1.67
C LYS A 178 -23.47 23.33 -0.18
N CYS A 179 -22.44 23.34 0.66
CA CYS A 179 -22.59 23.43 2.12
C CYS A 179 -22.18 24.83 2.61
N THR A 180 -22.79 25.31 3.68
CA THR A 180 -22.61 26.69 4.18
C THR A 180 -21.83 26.79 5.49
N GLY A 181 -21.56 25.66 6.15
CA GLY A 181 -20.96 25.57 7.49
C GLY A 181 -19.47 25.23 7.52
N TRP A 182 -18.75 25.40 6.41
CA TRP A 182 -17.31 25.15 6.33
C TRP A 182 -16.51 25.94 7.35
N ARG A 183 -15.46 25.32 7.89
CA ARG A 183 -14.56 25.90 8.90
C ARG A 183 -13.14 26.09 8.37
#